data_AF-A0A9W3BVH9-F1
#
_entry.id   AF-A0A9W3BVH9-F1
#
_cell.length_a   1.000
_cell.length_b   1.000
_cell.length_c   1.000
_cell.angle_alpha   90.00
_cell.angle_beta   90.00
_cell.angle_gamma   90.00
#
_symmetry.space_group_name_H-M   'P 1'
#
loop_
_entity.id
_entity.type
_entity.pdbx_description
1 polymer ?
#
loop_
_entity_poly.entity_id
_entity_poly.type
_entity_poly.pdbx_seq_one_letter_code
_entity_poly.pdbx_strand_id
1 'polypeptide(L)'
;MKSHDCHVFMQRLLPFAFAELLPTNVHEALAGIGAFFRDLSTRTLKVEVVEQLQENIPILLCNLEKIFPPGFFDVVEHLAVHLPYEALLRGPVHYGWMYQYERAMKYLKGKAKNLAKVEGSIIAGSLTEETSHFTSYYFASKVRTRKRAPRRYDDGGVAPTYTVVT
;
A
#
# COMPACT_ATOMS: atom_id res chain seq x y z
N MET A 1 2.59 -9.95 9.17
CA MET A 1 1.92 -8.91 8.35
C MET A 1 3.00 -8.10 7.65
N LYS A 2 2.86 -7.71 6.38
CA LYS A 2 3.85 -6.82 5.73
C LYS A 2 3.53 -5.37 6.04
N SER A 3 4.51 -4.48 5.91
CA SER A 3 4.37 -3.03 6.17
C SER A 3 3.16 -2.41 5.45
N HIS A 4 2.92 -2.79 4.19
CA HIS A 4 1.74 -2.37 3.42
C HIS A 4 0.41 -2.74 4.11
N ASP A 5 0.33 -3.96 4.64
CA ASP A 5 -0.89 -4.46 5.28
C ASP A 5 -1.13 -3.72 6.61
N CYS A 6 -0.05 -3.43 7.36
CA CYS A 6 -0.10 -2.59 8.56
C CYS A 6 -0.57 -1.16 8.24
N HIS A 7 -0.09 -0.60 7.13
CA HIS A 7 -0.46 0.75 6.70
C HIS A 7 -1.94 0.84 6.33
N VAL A 8 -2.45 -0.12 5.55
CA VAL A 8 -3.87 -0.20 5.21
C VAL A 8 -4.72 -0.42 6.48
N PHE A 9 -4.23 -1.24 7.42
CA PHE A 9 -4.91 -1.47 8.69
C PHE A 9 -5.03 -0.19 9.51
N MET A 10 -3.92 0.53 9.72
CA MET A 10 -3.90 1.83 10.43
C MET A 10 -4.83 2.84 9.78
N GLN A 11 -4.78 2.94 8.46
CA GLN A 11 -5.60 3.87 7.71
C GLN A 11 -7.07 3.53 7.77
N ARG A 12 -7.48 2.27 7.54
CA ARG A 12 -8.87 1.96 7.19
C ARG A 12 -9.59 1.04 8.14
N LEU A 13 -8.87 0.27 8.96
CA LEU A 13 -9.49 -0.77 9.78
C LEU A 13 -9.46 -0.39 11.27
N LEU A 14 -8.35 0.18 11.75
CA LEU A 14 -8.17 0.60 13.14
C LEU A 14 -9.32 1.47 13.67
N PRO A 15 -9.75 2.54 12.96
CA PRO A 15 -10.85 3.38 13.45
C PRO A 15 -12.20 2.66 13.52
N PHE A 16 -12.43 1.63 12.71
CA PHE A 16 -13.71 0.91 12.74
C PHE A 16 -13.68 -0.25 13.72
N ALA A 17 -12.59 -1.02 13.71
CA ALA A 17 -12.42 -2.20 14.54
C ALA A 17 -12.43 -1.86 16.05
N PHE A 18 -11.94 -0.68 16.41
CA PHE A 18 -11.80 -0.28 17.81
C PHE A 18 -12.83 0.75 18.28
N ALA A 19 -13.81 1.11 17.44
CA ALA A 19 -14.83 2.12 17.78
C ALA A 19 -15.58 1.82 19.07
N GLU A 20 -15.92 0.54 19.31
CA GLU A 20 -16.65 0.11 20.51
C GLU A 20 -15.73 -0.52 21.58
N LEU A 21 -14.43 -0.67 21.28
CA LEU A 21 -13.48 -1.37 22.15
C LEU A 21 -12.60 -0.42 22.97
N LEU A 22 -12.44 0.82 22.53
CA LEU A 22 -11.58 1.81 23.19
C LEU A 22 -12.39 2.95 23.80
N PRO A 23 -11.88 3.58 24.87
CA PRO A 23 -12.44 4.84 25.35
C PRO A 23 -12.49 5.88 24.23
N THR A 24 -13.53 6.70 24.21
CA THR A 24 -13.82 7.65 23.12
C THR A 24 -12.62 8.53 22.80
N ASN A 25 -11.95 9.07 23.82
CA ASN A 25 -10.76 9.92 23.64
C ASN A 25 -9.59 9.19 22.98
N VAL A 26 -9.40 7.90 23.27
CA VAL A 26 -8.35 7.07 22.67
C VAL A 26 -8.69 6.74 21.22
N HIS A 27 -9.95 6.35 20.98
CA HIS A 27 -10.46 6.07 19.66
C HIS A 27 -10.36 7.29 18.73
N GLU A 28 -10.79 8.46 19.18
CA GLU A 28 -10.74 9.70 18.40
C GLU A 28 -9.32 10.08 18.00
N ALA A 29 -8.34 9.95 18.90
CA ALA A 29 -6.95 10.22 18.59
C ALA A 29 -6.39 9.26 17.53
N LEU A 30 -6.68 7.96 17.66
CA LEU A 30 -6.29 6.94 16.66
C LEU A 30 -7.02 7.14 15.33
N ALA A 31 -8.30 7.50 15.38
CA ALA A 31 -9.10 7.78 14.20
C ALA A 31 -8.59 9.01 13.45
N GLY A 32 -8.18 10.05 14.18
CA GLY A 32 -7.62 11.29 13.66
C GLY A 32 -6.29 11.07 12.93
N ILE A 33 -5.33 10.38 13.55
CA ILE A 33 -4.06 10.08 12.87
C ILE A 33 -4.26 9.13 11.69
N GLY A 34 -5.19 8.16 11.81
CA GLY A 34 -5.58 7.31 10.69
C GLY A 34 -6.18 8.11 9.53
N ALA A 35 -6.99 9.13 9.82
CA ALA A 35 -7.56 10.05 8.83
C ALA A 35 -6.47 10.85 8.11
N PHE A 36 -5.54 11.43 8.88
CA PHE A 36 -4.41 12.13 8.32
C PHE A 36 -3.65 11.29 7.29
N PHE A 37 -3.26 10.06 7.66
CA PHE A 37 -2.54 9.19 6.73
C PHE A 37 -3.41 8.76 5.53
N ARG A 38 -4.72 8.52 5.73
CA ARG A 38 -5.65 8.20 4.63
C ARG A 38 -5.66 9.31 3.59
N ASP A 39 -5.84 10.56 4.04
CA ASP A 39 -6.00 11.73 3.18
C ASP A 39 -4.70 12.07 2.46
N LEU A 40 -3.57 12.01 3.19
CA LEU A 40 -2.23 12.15 2.63
C LEU A 40 -1.93 11.08 1.55
N SER A 41 -2.46 9.87 1.71
CA SER A 41 -2.24 8.73 0.79
C SER A 41 -3.26 8.63 -0.33
N THR A 42 -4.08 9.66 -0.55
CA THR A 42 -5.04 9.68 -1.65
C THR A 42 -4.32 9.71 -3.00
N ARG A 43 -4.95 9.10 -4.01
CA ARG A 43 -4.40 9.05 -5.37
C ARG A 43 -4.25 10.45 -5.99
N THR A 44 -5.14 11.36 -5.61
CA THR A 44 -5.21 12.72 -6.13
C THR A 44 -5.12 13.67 -4.95
N LEU A 45 -4.05 14.45 -4.90
CA LEU A 45 -3.75 15.37 -3.81
C LEU A 45 -4.02 16.80 -4.29
N LYS A 46 -4.89 17.53 -3.59
CA LYS A 46 -5.17 18.96 -3.84
C LYS A 46 -4.38 19.81 -2.86
N VAL A 47 -3.84 20.94 -3.30
CA VAL A 47 -3.02 21.84 -2.44
C VAL A 47 -3.78 22.25 -1.17
N GLU A 48 -5.05 22.64 -1.30
CA GLU A 48 -5.93 23.01 -0.18
C GLU A 48 -6.02 21.92 0.91
N VAL A 49 -6.08 20.64 0.49
CA VAL A 49 -6.12 19.51 1.43
C VAL A 49 -4.78 19.36 2.13
N VAL A 50 -3.68 19.58 1.43
CA VAL A 50 -2.33 19.46 2.03
C VAL A 50 -2.07 20.58 3.04
N GLU A 51 -2.52 21.80 2.76
CA GLU A 51 -2.47 22.92 3.70
C GLU A 51 -3.23 22.58 4.99
N GLN A 52 -4.44 22.03 4.86
CA GLN A 52 -5.21 21.53 6.02
C GLN A 52 -4.48 20.42 6.78
N LEU A 53 -3.86 19.47 6.07
CA LEU A 53 -3.07 18.40 6.71
C LEU A 53 -1.87 18.97 7.48
N GLN A 54 -1.24 20.03 6.98
CA GLN A 54 -0.11 20.69 7.61
C GLN A 54 -0.49 21.43 8.90
N GLU A 55 -1.67 22.04 8.95
CA GLU A 55 -2.21 22.67 10.16
C GLU A 55 -2.67 21.64 11.20
N ASN A 56 -3.23 20.50 10.74
CA ASN A 56 -3.82 19.50 11.62
C ASN A 56 -2.79 18.58 12.28
N ILE A 57 -1.68 18.26 11.61
CA ILE A 57 -0.75 17.22 12.10
C ILE A 57 -0.13 17.49 13.48
N PRO A 58 0.26 18.74 13.86
CA PRO A 58 0.78 18.98 15.21
C PRO A 58 -0.28 18.72 16.27
N ILE A 59 -1.55 19.09 16.00
CA ILE A 59 -2.67 18.86 16.92
C ILE A 59 -2.92 17.36 17.11
N LEU A 60 -2.89 16.60 16.02
CA LEU A 60 -3.09 15.15 16.05
C LEU A 60 -1.97 14.44 16.83
N LEU A 61 -0.71 14.82 16.63
CA LEU A 61 0.42 14.27 17.38
C LEU A 61 0.31 14.60 18.88
N CYS A 62 0.03 15.86 19.23
CA CYS A 62 -0.17 16.24 20.63
C CYS A 62 -1.34 15.49 21.29
N ASN A 63 -2.41 15.17 20.54
CA ASN A 63 -3.51 14.36 21.07
C ASN A 63 -3.09 12.92 21.35
N LEU A 64 -2.25 12.32 20.49
CA LEU A 64 -1.68 11.00 20.74
C LEU A 64 -0.72 11.02 21.94
N GLU A 65 0.13 12.05 22.07
CA GLU A 65 1.10 12.20 23.18
C GLU A 65 0.44 12.30 24.54
N LYS A 66 -0.78 12.85 24.62
CA LYS A 66 -1.56 12.89 25.87
C LYS A 66 -2.04 11.51 26.33
N ILE A 67 -2.08 10.53 25.42
CA ILE A 67 -2.69 9.21 25.66
C ILE A 67 -1.62 8.13 25.82
N PHE A 68 -0.64 8.11 24.92
CA PHE A 68 0.41 7.09 24.89
C PHE A 68 1.61 7.51 25.74
N PRO A 69 2.33 6.55 26.36
CA PRO A 69 3.48 6.87 27.19
C PRO A 69 4.59 7.53 26.36
N PRO A 70 5.44 8.40 26.96
CA PRO A 70 6.53 9.08 26.23
C PRO A 70 7.48 8.13 25.50
N GLY A 71 7.69 6.91 26.00
CA GLY A 71 8.52 5.90 25.34
C GLY A 71 7.94 5.35 24.03
N PHE A 72 6.69 5.69 23.71
CA PHE A 72 6.08 5.40 22.40
C PHE A 72 6.48 6.42 21.33
N PHE A 73 6.84 7.66 21.71
CA PHE A 73 7.19 8.71 20.77
C PHE A 73 8.70 8.89 20.71
N ASP A 74 9.29 8.35 19.66
CA ASP A 74 10.63 8.68 19.23
C ASP A 74 10.59 9.77 18.13
N VAL A 75 11.74 10.03 17.51
CA VAL A 75 11.86 11.07 16.47
C VAL A 75 11.02 10.72 15.24
N VAL A 76 10.80 9.44 14.96
CA VAL A 76 10.12 8.92 13.76
C VAL A 76 8.63 9.26 13.78
N GLU A 77 7.94 9.15 14.92
CA GLU A 77 6.52 9.54 15.01
C GLU A 77 6.34 11.02 14.67
N HIS A 78 7.29 11.86 15.09
CA HIS A 78 7.26 13.30 14.85
C HIS A 78 7.56 13.67 13.41
N LEU A 79 8.23 12.82 12.61
CA LEU A 79 8.48 13.10 11.19
C LEU A 79 7.19 13.28 10.38
N ALA A 80 6.06 12.82 10.90
CA ALA A 80 4.75 13.03 10.28
C ALA A 80 4.45 14.51 9.98
N VAL A 81 5.00 15.45 10.75
CA VAL A 81 4.82 16.91 10.52
C VAL A 81 5.41 17.40 9.20
N HIS A 82 6.41 16.69 8.66
CA HIS A 82 7.07 17.06 7.41
C HIS A 82 6.36 16.50 6.18
N LEU A 83 5.52 15.47 6.35
CA LEU A 83 4.89 14.76 5.24
C LEU A 83 4.00 15.64 4.36
N PRO A 84 3.20 16.60 4.89
CA PRO A 84 2.42 17.51 4.04
C PRO A 84 3.32 18.34 3.11
N TYR A 85 4.39 18.91 3.65
CA TYR A 85 5.36 19.68 2.86
C TYR A 85 6.06 18.82 1.81
N GLU A 86 6.49 17.61 2.18
CA GLU A 86 7.06 16.66 1.22
C GLU A 86 6.08 16.29 0.10
N ALA A 87 4.80 16.17 0.42
CA ALA A 87 3.75 15.87 -0.56
C ALA A 87 3.48 17.04 -1.50
N LEU A 88 3.68 18.30 -1.07
CA LEU A 88 3.66 19.46 -1.98
C LEU A 88 4.83 19.43 -2.97
N LEU A 89 6.01 19.03 -2.53
CA LEU A 89 7.21 18.99 -3.38
C LEU A 89 7.21 17.81 -4.35
N ARG A 90 6.83 16.62 -3.87
CA ARG A 90 6.91 15.37 -4.63
C ARG A 90 5.61 15.03 -5.36
N GLY A 91 4.50 15.63 -4.94
CA GLY A 91 3.16 15.23 -5.34
C GLY A 91 2.66 14.01 -4.56
N PRO A 92 1.68 13.26 -5.11
CA PRO A 92 1.03 12.17 -4.41
C PRO A 92 1.99 11.12 -3.81
N VAL A 93 1.69 10.71 -2.59
CA VAL A 93 2.56 9.88 -1.75
C VAL A 93 2.81 8.46 -2.31
N HIS A 94 2.02 7.98 -3.27
CA HIS A 94 2.29 6.69 -3.92
C HIS A 94 3.57 6.70 -4.76
N TYR A 95 4.00 7.86 -5.28
CA TYR A 95 5.33 8.00 -5.87
C TYR A 95 6.41 8.13 -4.79
N GLY A 96 6.00 8.61 -3.61
CA GLY A 96 6.64 8.70 -2.30
C GLY A 96 7.32 7.45 -1.77
N TRP A 97 6.55 6.37 -1.72
CA TRP A 97 6.91 5.23 -0.89
C TRP A 97 7.86 4.25 -1.54
N MET A 98 8.62 3.58 -0.67
CA MET A 98 9.49 2.45 -1.02
C MET A 98 8.74 1.30 -1.70
N TYR A 99 7.43 1.15 -1.45
CA TYR A 99 6.66 0.01 -1.92
C TYR A 99 6.71 -0.22 -3.44
N GLN A 100 6.63 0.84 -4.26
CA GLN A 100 6.68 0.69 -5.72
C GLN A 100 8.04 0.15 -6.15
N TYR A 101 9.11 0.65 -5.53
CA TYR A 101 10.47 0.20 -5.77
C TYR A 101 10.69 -1.24 -5.29
N GLU A 102 10.24 -1.59 -4.09
CA GLU A 102 10.31 -2.95 -3.56
C GLU A 102 9.56 -3.96 -4.45
N ARG A 103 8.38 -3.58 -4.95
CA ARG A 103 7.59 -4.41 -5.86
C ARG A 103 8.30 -4.59 -7.21
N ALA A 104 8.85 -3.52 -7.77
CA ALA A 104 9.64 -3.57 -9.00
C ALA A 104 10.89 -4.46 -8.83
N MET A 105 11.62 -4.26 -7.74
CA MET A 105 12.81 -5.07 -7.40
C MET A 105 12.46 -6.54 -7.21
N LYS A 106 11.36 -6.86 -6.54
CA LYS A 106 10.87 -8.24 -6.41
C LYS A 106 10.59 -8.86 -7.78
N TYR A 107 9.98 -8.11 -8.70
CA TYR A 107 9.70 -8.57 -10.05
C TYR A 107 11.00 -8.84 -10.84
N LEU A 108 11.95 -7.92 -10.81
CA LEU A 108 13.26 -8.07 -11.47
C LEU A 108 14.07 -9.22 -10.85
N LYS A 109 14.06 -9.37 -9.53
CA LYS A 109 14.68 -10.49 -8.82
C LYS A 109 14.15 -11.85 -9.30
N GLY A 110 12.88 -11.93 -9.70
CA GLY A 110 12.31 -13.12 -10.30
C GLY A 110 12.98 -13.53 -11.62
N LYS A 111 13.55 -12.58 -12.36
CA LYS A 111 14.23 -12.76 -13.65
C LYS A 111 15.74 -12.97 -13.53
N ALA A 112 16.36 -12.57 -12.41
CA ALA A 112 17.77 -12.79 -12.11
C ALA A 112 18.08 -14.24 -11.72
N LYS A 113 17.89 -15.19 -12.66
CA LYS A 113 18.15 -16.62 -12.49
C LYS A 113 19.64 -16.99 -12.58
N ASN A 114 20.41 -16.24 -13.35
CA ASN A 114 21.86 -16.40 -13.44
C ASN A 114 22.57 -15.28 -12.67
N LEU A 115 23.12 -15.61 -11.50
CA LEU A 115 23.81 -14.65 -10.64
C LEU A 115 25.22 -14.28 -11.15
N ALA A 116 25.83 -15.09 -12.02
CA ALA A 116 27.11 -14.75 -12.65
C ALA A 116 26.96 -13.66 -13.72
N LYS A 117 25.75 -13.49 -14.27
CA LYS A 117 25.40 -12.48 -15.28
C LYS A 117 23.99 -11.94 -15.04
N VAL A 118 23.82 -11.20 -13.94
CA VAL A 118 22.51 -10.74 -13.46
C VAL A 118 21.75 -9.94 -14.53
N GLU A 119 22.41 -8.96 -15.15
CA GLU A 119 21.80 -8.10 -16.17
C GLU A 119 21.33 -8.91 -17.38
N GLY A 120 22.20 -9.78 -17.92
CA GLY A 120 21.86 -10.66 -19.03
C GLY A 120 20.70 -11.61 -18.69
N SER A 121 20.64 -12.10 -17.45
CA SER A 121 19.53 -12.93 -16.98
C SER A 121 18.21 -12.15 -16.96
N ILE A 122 18.23 -10.90 -16.48
CA ILE A 122 17.05 -10.05 -16.43
C ILE A 122 16.55 -9.75 -17.84
N ILE A 123 17.46 -9.38 -18.76
CA ILE A 123 17.14 -9.11 -20.17
C ILE A 123 16.50 -10.34 -20.83
N ALA A 124 17.12 -11.51 -20.69
CA ALA A 124 16.58 -12.76 -21.25
C ALA A 124 15.19 -13.10 -20.69
N GLY A 125 14.99 -12.92 -19.37
CA GLY A 125 13.69 -13.12 -18.73
C GLY A 125 12.63 -12.14 -19.22
N SER A 126 12.98 -10.88 -19.44
CA SER A 126 12.09 -9.86 -20.00
C SER A 126 11.72 -10.16 -21.45
N LEU A 127 12.70 -10.52 -22.30
CA LEU A 127 12.45 -10.88 -23.70
C LEU A 127 11.51 -12.09 -23.81
N THR A 128 11.71 -13.10 -22.96
CA THR A 128 10.85 -14.30 -22.90
C THR A 128 9.41 -13.92 -22.51
N GLU A 129 9.25 -13.04 -21.54
CA GLU A 129 7.95 -12.55 -21.10
C GLU A 129 7.23 -11.74 -22.18
N GLU A 130 7.92 -10.81 -22.83
CA GLU A 130 7.38 -9.99 -23.92
C GLU A 130 6.99 -10.86 -25.12
N THR A 131 7.85 -11.80 -25.51
CA THR A 131 7.58 -12.76 -26.58
C THR A 131 6.36 -13.62 -26.26
N SER A 132 6.26 -14.13 -25.02
CA SER A 132 5.09 -14.89 -24.55
C SER A 132 3.80 -14.04 -24.55
N HIS A 133 3.91 -12.76 -24.19
CA HIS A 133 2.77 -11.85 -24.23
C HIS A 133 2.33 -11.52 -25.67
N PHE A 134 3.28 -11.26 -26.57
CA PHE A 134 3.02 -10.96 -27.98
C PHE A 134 2.41 -12.16 -28.71
N THR A 135 3.00 -13.35 -28.55
CA THR A 135 2.46 -14.59 -29.14
C THR A 135 1.06 -14.92 -28.63
N SER A 136 0.68 -14.46 -27.43
CA SER A 136 -0.66 -14.71 -26.86
C SER A 136 -1.83 -14.14 -27.67
N TYR A 137 -1.58 -13.13 -28.51
CA TYR A 137 -2.57 -12.54 -29.41
C TYR A 137 -2.91 -13.44 -30.60
N TYR A 138 -1.99 -14.32 -31.00
CA TYR A 138 -2.16 -15.21 -32.15
C TYR A 138 -2.74 -16.58 -31.76
N PHE A 139 -2.76 -16.91 -30.47
CA PHE A 139 -3.37 -18.16 -30.00
C PHE A 139 -4.88 -18.05 -29.86
N ALA A 140 -5.56 -19.16 -30.19
CA ALA A 140 -7.01 -19.31 -29.99
C ALA A 140 -7.41 -19.05 -28.52
N SER A 141 -8.64 -18.58 -28.31
CA SER A 141 -9.13 -18.17 -26.98
C SER A 141 -9.03 -19.25 -25.90
N LYS A 142 -9.17 -20.51 -26.31
CA LYS A 142 -9.07 -21.71 -25.45
C LYS A 142 -7.64 -22.04 -24.99
N VAL A 143 -6.61 -21.46 -25.61
CA VAL A 143 -5.22 -21.77 -25.28
C VAL A 143 -4.84 -21.01 -24.02
N ARG A 144 -4.38 -21.75 -23.00
CA ARG A 144 -3.86 -21.15 -21.77
C ARG A 144 -2.55 -20.43 -22.07
N THR A 145 -2.56 -19.11 -21.93
CA THR A 145 -1.37 -18.26 -22.04
C THR A 145 -1.11 -17.59 -20.70
N ARG A 146 0.07 -16.98 -20.53
CA ARG A 146 0.39 -16.22 -19.32
C ARG A 146 -0.57 -15.05 -19.08
N LYS A 147 -1.13 -14.46 -20.15
CA LYS A 147 -2.15 -13.39 -20.09
C LYS A 147 -3.53 -13.91 -19.66
N ARG A 148 -3.89 -15.13 -20.05
CA ARG A 148 -5.19 -15.77 -19.76
C ARG A 148 -5.17 -16.69 -18.54
N ALA A 149 -3.99 -16.90 -17.94
CA ALA A 149 -3.87 -17.68 -16.72
C ALA A 149 -4.56 -16.91 -15.57
N PRO A 150 -5.44 -17.56 -14.79
CA PRO A 150 -6.07 -16.92 -13.65
C PRO A 150 -4.98 -16.44 -12.68
N ARG A 151 -5.19 -15.24 -12.12
CA ARG A 151 -4.30 -14.73 -11.08
C ARG A 151 -4.44 -15.63 -9.84
N ARG A 152 -3.41 -15.65 -8.98
CA ARG A 152 -3.58 -16.27 -7.66
C ARG A 152 -4.71 -15.52 -6.94
N TYR A 153 -5.68 -16.26 -6.39
CA TYR A 153 -6.91 -15.73 -5.78
C TYR A 153 -7.94 -15.14 -6.76
N ASP A 154 -7.93 -15.58 -8.02
CA ASP A 154 -8.98 -15.28 -8.99
C ASP A 154 -9.75 -16.59 -9.26
N ASP A 155 -10.90 -16.71 -8.61
CA ASP A 155 -11.89 -17.79 -8.74
C ASP A 155 -12.73 -17.65 -10.04
N GLY A 156 -12.31 -16.78 -10.96
CA GLY A 156 -12.98 -16.59 -12.25
C GLY A 156 -14.39 -16.00 -12.10
N GLY A 157 -14.69 -15.38 -10.96
CA GLY A 157 -16.02 -14.85 -10.64
C GLY A 157 -17.05 -15.91 -10.24
N VAL A 158 -16.63 -17.15 -9.97
CA VAL A 158 -17.53 -18.19 -9.44
C VAL A 158 -17.68 -17.98 -7.93
N ALA A 159 -18.84 -17.47 -7.51
CA ALA A 159 -19.13 -17.28 -6.10
C ALA A 159 -19.00 -18.62 -5.34
N PRO A 160 -18.28 -18.65 -4.20
CA PRO A 160 -18.18 -19.86 -3.39
C PRO A 160 -19.57 -20.24 -2.87
N THR A 161 -20.08 -21.40 -3.28
CA THR A 161 -21.30 -21.99 -2.73
C THR A 161 -20.99 -22.61 -1.38
N TYR A 162 -21.47 -22.00 -0.30
CA TYR A 162 -21.44 -22.59 1.02
C TYR A 162 -22.74 -23.36 1.25
N THR A 163 -22.67 -24.68 1.38
CA THR A 163 -23.82 -25.48 1.79
C THR A 163 -24.07 -25.23 3.28
N VAL A 164 -25.11 -24.46 3.59
CA VAL A 164 -25.64 -24.38 4.95
C VAL A 164 -26.40 -25.69 5.19
N VAL A 165 -25.77 -26.61 5.93
CA VAL A 165 -26.47 -27.77 6.47
C VAL A 165 -27.44 -27.22 7.52
N THR A 166 -28.74 -27.36 7.23
CA THR A 166 -29.82 -27.06 8.17
C THR A 166 -30.05 -28.24 9.10
#